data_AF-A0A9X1VWF8-F1
#
_entry.id   AF-A0A9X1VWF8-F1
#
_cell.length_a   1.000
_cell.length_b   1.000
_cell.length_c   1.000
_cell.angle_alpha   90.00
_cell.angle_beta   90.00
_cell.angle_gamma   90.00
#
_symmetry.space_group_name_H-M   'P 1'
#
loop_
_entity.id
_entity.type
_entity.pdbx_description
1 polymer ?
#
loop_
_entity_poly.entity_id
_entity_poly.type
_entity_poly.pdbx_seq_one_letter_code
_entity_poly.pdbx_strand_id
1 'polypeptide(L)'
;MRKLIAVLLLSATLPLVFAAEPVRDWTWSESTCSATGNWLTYKGTASVVFTGSSLVAELHEKEMGMGLRHRIDGKVSRGKVKAVLSTMNTDSGDVLMTGKYSRKALKEFAETPVFEYIALTEGCSFIGLTRTTGVAK
;
A
#
# COMPACT_ATOMS: atom_id res chain seq x y z
N MET A 1 34.87 33.31 -46.67
CA MET A 1 35.36 32.20 -45.83
C MET A 1 34.85 32.38 -44.42
N ARG A 2 34.18 31.33 -43.87
CA ARG A 2 34.11 30.87 -42.46
C ARG A 2 33.77 31.91 -41.36
N LYS A 3 32.89 31.69 -40.38
CA LYS A 3 31.90 30.67 -40.00
C LYS A 3 31.08 31.38 -38.90
N LEU A 4 29.77 31.56 -39.08
CA LEU A 4 28.88 32.00 -38.00
C LEU A 4 28.58 30.76 -37.14
N ILE A 5 29.20 30.68 -35.97
CA ILE A 5 28.92 29.63 -34.97
C ILE A 5 27.71 30.10 -34.15
N ALA A 6 26.52 29.69 -34.57
CA ALA A 6 25.32 29.80 -33.76
C ALA A 6 25.37 28.69 -32.70
N VAL A 7 25.77 29.04 -31.48
CA VAL A 7 25.70 28.16 -30.32
C VAL A 7 24.23 28.09 -29.91
N LEU A 8 23.53 27.03 -30.33
CA LEU A 8 22.23 26.66 -29.77
C LEU A 8 22.47 26.19 -28.32
N LEU A 9 22.19 27.05 -27.33
CA LEU A 9 21.97 26.62 -25.96
C LEU A 9 20.67 25.81 -25.94
N LEU A 10 20.79 24.50 -26.06
CA LEU A 10 19.72 23.56 -25.80
C LEU A 10 19.52 23.53 -24.28
N SER A 11 18.65 24.40 -23.79
CA SER A 11 18.20 24.43 -22.39
C SER A 11 17.45 23.14 -22.08
N ALA A 12 18.19 22.13 -21.64
CA ALA A 12 17.65 20.88 -21.11
C ALA A 12 16.94 21.18 -19.78
N THR A 13 15.67 21.56 -19.86
CA THR A 13 14.75 21.52 -18.71
C THR A 13 14.49 20.05 -18.38
N LEU A 14 15.39 19.43 -17.62
CA LEU A 14 15.13 18.15 -16.97
C LEU A 14 13.90 18.34 -16.07
N PRO A 15 12.78 17.63 -16.29
CA PRO A 15 11.71 17.64 -15.31
C PRO A 15 12.26 16.99 -14.04
N LEU A 16 12.34 17.77 -12.96
CA LEU A 16 12.51 17.23 -11.62
C LEU A 16 11.31 16.32 -11.35
N VAL A 17 11.49 15.02 -11.56
CA VAL A 17 10.60 13.99 -11.06
C VAL A 17 10.82 13.99 -9.55
N PHE A 18 10.00 14.76 -8.83
CA PHE A 18 9.88 14.60 -7.39
C PHE A 18 9.34 13.19 -7.14
N ALA A 19 10.25 12.26 -6.81
CA ALA A 19 9.87 11.01 -6.20
C ALA A 19 9.26 11.36 -4.84
N ALA A 20 7.93 11.48 -4.81
CA ALA A 20 7.21 11.61 -3.56
C ALA A 20 7.52 10.38 -2.72
N GLU A 21 8.09 10.58 -1.53
CA GLU A 21 8.27 9.49 -0.59
C GLU A 21 6.90 8.84 -0.32
N PRO A 22 6.81 7.50 -0.29
CA PRO A 22 5.57 6.82 -0.01
C PRO A 22 5.13 7.21 1.41
N VAL A 23 4.06 8.00 1.49
CA VAL A 23 3.45 8.38 2.76
C VAL A 23 2.97 7.10 3.45
N ARG A 24 3.54 6.78 4.61
CA ARG A 24 3.16 5.62 5.43
C ARG A 24 2.00 5.99 6.35
N ASP A 25 0.87 6.41 5.77
CA ASP A 25 -0.35 6.81 6.50
C ASP A 25 -1.27 5.63 6.86
N TRP A 26 -0.97 4.43 6.36
CA TRP A 26 -1.74 3.24 6.69
C TRP A 26 -1.16 2.50 7.89
N THR A 27 -2.04 1.93 8.69
CA THR A 27 -1.70 0.87 9.64
C THR A 27 -2.20 -0.46 9.12
N TRP A 28 -1.56 -1.55 9.54
CA TRP A 28 -1.99 -2.89 9.17
C TRP A 28 -1.91 -3.86 10.36
N SER A 29 -2.68 -4.92 10.24
CA SER A 29 -2.61 -6.09 11.12
C SER A 29 -2.84 -7.37 10.32
N GLU A 30 -2.09 -8.42 10.64
CA GLU A 30 -2.28 -9.78 10.13
C GLU A 30 -2.65 -10.70 11.29
N SER A 31 -3.58 -11.62 11.08
CA SER A 31 -3.80 -12.78 11.94
C SER A 31 -3.76 -14.05 11.11
N THR A 32 -2.94 -15.01 11.49
CA THR A 32 -2.76 -16.27 10.76
C THR A 32 -2.60 -17.45 11.71
N CYS A 33 -2.99 -18.65 11.27
CA CYS A 33 -2.81 -19.87 12.05
C CYS A 33 -1.39 -20.42 11.87
N SER A 34 -0.73 -20.74 12.98
CA SER A 34 0.54 -21.47 12.96
C SER A 34 0.32 -22.98 12.81
N ALA A 35 1.36 -23.70 12.40
CA ALA A 35 1.35 -25.15 12.34
C ALA A 35 1.08 -25.83 13.70
N THR A 36 1.32 -25.12 14.82
CA THR A 36 1.05 -25.60 16.18
C THR A 36 -0.37 -25.27 16.67
N GLY A 37 -1.23 -24.72 15.81
CA GLY A 37 -2.62 -24.40 16.13
C GLY A 37 -2.81 -23.08 16.88
N ASN A 38 -1.74 -22.35 17.17
CA ASN A 38 -1.80 -21.03 17.79
C ASN A 38 -2.05 -19.94 16.74
N TRP A 39 -2.72 -18.86 17.13
CA TRP A 39 -2.83 -17.65 16.33
C TRP A 39 -1.57 -16.80 16.45
N LEU A 40 -0.99 -16.44 15.30
CA LEU A 40 0.06 -15.45 15.21
C LEU A 40 -0.57 -14.13 14.76
N THR A 41 -0.22 -13.05 15.45
CA THR A 41 -0.71 -11.71 15.11
C THR A 41 0.46 -10.77 14.90
N TYR A 42 0.44 -10.06 13.77
CA TYR A 42 1.43 -9.07 13.39
C TYR A 42 0.76 -7.73 13.16
N LYS A 43 1.50 -6.63 13.32
CA LYS A 43 0.99 -5.28 13.09
C LYS A 43 2.12 -4.32 12.73
N GLY A 44 1.76 -3.24 12.05
CA GLY A 44 2.69 -2.15 11.81
C GLY A 44 2.14 -1.05 10.93
N THR A 45 3.04 -0.42 10.16
CA THR A 45 2.70 0.65 9.22
C THR A 45 2.78 0.14 7.79
N ALA A 46 2.02 0.74 6.91
CA ALA A 46 1.98 0.38 5.50
C ALA A 46 2.03 1.62 4.62
N SER A 47 2.62 1.45 3.44
CA SER A 47 2.43 2.36 2.31
C SER A 47 1.54 1.69 1.30
N VAL A 48 0.48 2.38 0.87
CA VAL A 48 -0.49 1.86 -0.08
C VAL A 48 -0.64 2.83 -1.25
N VAL A 49 -0.39 2.35 -2.45
CA VAL A 49 -0.48 3.12 -3.69
C VAL A 49 -1.57 2.53 -4.58
N PHE A 50 -2.47 3.40 -5.03
CA PHE A 50 -3.49 3.05 -6.03
C PHE A 50 -3.13 3.69 -7.37
N THR A 51 -3.09 2.87 -8.43
CA THR A 51 -2.88 3.33 -9.82
C THR A 51 -4.01 2.79 -10.70
N GLY A 52 -5.05 3.61 -10.88
CA GLY A 52 -6.29 3.17 -11.52
C GLY A 52 -6.99 2.08 -10.71
N SER A 53 -7.14 0.89 -11.28
CA SER A 53 -7.65 -0.29 -10.57
C SER A 53 -6.56 -1.12 -9.88
N SER A 54 -5.29 -0.78 -10.04
CA SER A 54 -4.18 -1.49 -9.41
C SER A 54 -3.93 -0.97 -8.00
N LEU A 55 -3.54 -1.87 -7.12
CA LEU A 55 -3.22 -1.63 -5.72
C LEU A 55 -1.84 -2.24 -5.45
N VAL A 56 -0.93 -1.48 -4.86
CA VAL A 56 0.32 -2.01 -4.29
C VAL A 56 0.38 -1.59 -2.84
N ALA A 57 0.61 -2.53 -1.93
CA ALA A 57 0.84 -2.24 -0.52
C ALA A 57 2.12 -2.89 -0.01
N GLU A 58 2.89 -2.15 0.77
CA GLU A 58 4.10 -2.60 1.43
C GLU A 58 3.89 -2.54 2.95
N LEU A 59 3.98 -3.69 3.61
CA LEU A 59 3.69 -3.87 5.03
C LEU A 59 5.01 -3.92 5.81
N HIS A 60 5.22 -2.95 6.69
CA HIS A 60 6.40 -2.86 7.54
C HIS A 60 6.05 -3.22 8.98
N GLU A 61 6.84 -4.08 9.61
CA GLU A 61 6.67 -4.41 11.03
C GLU A 61 7.11 -3.26 11.94
N LYS A 62 6.35 -3.04 13.02
CA LYS A 62 6.68 -2.02 14.02
C LYS A 62 7.74 -2.49 15.02
N GLU A 63 7.78 -3.78 15.31
CA GLU A 63 8.67 -4.38 16.31
C GLU A 63 9.90 -5.00 15.61
N MET A 64 11.08 -4.91 16.24
CA MET A 64 12.38 -5.46 15.77
C MET A 64 13.15 -4.74 14.64
N GLY A 65 12.89 -3.48 14.33
CA GLY A 65 13.79 -2.71 13.45
C GLY A 65 13.59 -3.00 11.96
N MET A 66 12.42 -2.57 11.45
CA MET A 66 12.20 -2.05 10.10
C MET A 66 12.50 -2.97 8.90
N GLY A 67 12.03 -4.21 8.94
CA GLY A 67 11.91 -5.03 7.73
C GLY A 67 10.60 -4.74 6.98
N LEU A 68 10.67 -4.64 5.64
CA LEU A 68 9.51 -4.94 4.80
C LEU A 68 9.16 -6.41 5.04
N ARG A 69 7.96 -6.69 5.56
CA ARG A 69 7.48 -8.05 5.84
C ARG A 69 6.76 -8.64 4.65
N HIS A 70 5.84 -7.86 4.09
CA HIS A 70 5.04 -8.30 2.96
C HIS A 70 4.93 -7.22 1.90
N ARG A 71 4.80 -7.69 0.67
CA ARG A 71 4.32 -6.91 -0.46
C ARG A 71 2.99 -7.50 -0.95
N ILE A 72 2.03 -6.63 -1.22
CA ILE A 72 0.72 -6.99 -1.75
C ILE A 72 0.55 -6.31 -3.10
N ASP A 73 0.45 -7.09 -4.17
CA ASP A 73 0.13 -6.60 -5.50
C ASP A 73 -1.29 -7.05 -5.87
N GLY A 74 -2.19 -6.11 -6.11
CA GLY A 74 -3.61 -6.41 -6.26
C GLY A 74 -4.36 -5.55 -7.27
N LYS A 75 -5.62 -5.93 -7.50
CA LYS A 75 -6.59 -5.22 -8.33
C LYS A 75 -7.88 -5.02 -7.57
N VAL A 76 -8.42 -3.80 -7.66
CA VAL A 76 -9.70 -3.40 -7.08
C VAL A 76 -10.73 -3.20 -8.18
N SER A 77 -11.87 -3.88 -8.09
CA SER A 77 -13.00 -3.71 -8.99
C SER A 77 -14.30 -3.77 -8.21
N ARG A 78 -15.11 -2.71 -8.28
CA ARG A 78 -16.40 -2.58 -7.56
C ARG A 78 -16.26 -2.88 -6.05
N GLY A 79 -15.19 -2.38 -5.43
CA GLY A 79 -14.89 -2.59 -4.01
C GLY A 79 -14.40 -4.00 -3.64
N LYS A 80 -14.30 -4.93 -4.60
CA LYS A 80 -13.68 -6.25 -4.39
C LYS A 80 -12.20 -6.18 -4.71
N VAL A 81 -11.38 -6.87 -3.93
CA VAL A 81 -9.93 -6.93 -4.09
C VAL A 81 -9.53 -8.37 -4.41
N LYS A 82 -8.68 -8.54 -5.41
CA LYS A 82 -7.90 -9.75 -5.65
C LYS A 82 -6.42 -9.37 -5.59
N ALA A 83 -5.63 -10.06 -4.79
CA ALA A 83 -4.24 -9.70 -4.56
C ALA A 83 -3.34 -10.92 -4.45
N VAL A 84 -2.06 -10.70 -4.72
CA VAL A 84 -0.96 -11.61 -4.45
C VAL A 84 -0.22 -11.06 -3.24
N LEU A 85 -0.07 -11.87 -2.20
CA LEU A 85 0.74 -11.58 -1.03
C LEU A 85 2.08 -12.31 -1.19
N SER A 86 3.18 -11.55 -1.18
CA SER A 86 4.54 -12.07 -1.15
C SER A 86 5.15 -11.75 0.20
N THR A 87 5.70 -12.75 0.88
CA THR A 87 6.45 -12.58 2.14
C THR A 87 7.92 -12.38 1.82
N MET A 88 8.51 -11.31 2.34
CA MET A 88 9.89 -10.95 2.03
C MET A 88 10.85 -11.75 2.90
N ASN A 89 12.04 -12.04 2.36
CA ASN A 89 13.11 -12.76 3.04
C ASN A 89 12.70 -14.15 3.56
N THR A 90 11.74 -14.80 2.90
CA THR A 90 11.38 -16.20 3.14
C THR A 90 11.31 -16.95 1.83
N ASP A 91 11.44 -18.27 1.90
CA ASP A 91 11.22 -19.17 0.76
C ASP A 91 9.73 -19.52 0.58
N SER A 92 8.84 -18.74 1.21
CA SER A 92 7.40 -18.94 1.08
C SER A 92 6.93 -18.50 -0.30
N GLY A 93 6.13 -19.32 -0.96
CA GLY A 93 5.50 -18.95 -2.21
C GLY A 93 4.47 -17.83 -2.05
N ASP A 94 4.09 -17.25 -3.18
CA ASP A 94 3.03 -16.25 -3.26
C ASP A 94 1.67 -16.83 -2.83
N VAL A 95 0.90 -16.03 -2.08
CA VAL A 95 -0.43 -16.38 -1.59
C VAL A 95 -1.49 -15.54 -2.29
N LEU A 96 -2.47 -16.19 -2.92
CA LEU A 96 -3.59 -15.53 -3.57
C LEU A 96 -4.65 -15.14 -2.54
N MET A 97 -4.79 -13.84 -2.27
CA MET A 97 -5.77 -13.31 -1.35
C MET A 97 -6.96 -12.68 -2.08
N THR A 98 -8.13 -12.76 -1.46
CA THR A 98 -9.32 -12.04 -1.91
C THR A 98 -9.89 -11.20 -0.79
N GLY A 99 -10.65 -10.16 -1.12
CA GLY A 99 -11.10 -9.23 -0.10
C GLY A 99 -11.93 -8.08 -0.59
N LYS A 100 -11.93 -7.01 0.21
CA LYS A 100 -12.70 -5.79 -0.03
C LYS A 100 -11.91 -4.54 0.28
N TYR A 101 -12.17 -3.50 -0.50
CA TYR A 101 -11.76 -2.14 -0.26
C TYR A 101 -13.02 -1.29 -0.02
N SER A 102 -12.97 -0.42 0.98
CA SER A 102 -14.08 0.48 1.28
C SER A 102 -13.57 1.81 1.82
N ARG A 103 -14.30 2.87 1.45
CA ARG A 103 -14.09 4.24 1.88
C ARG A 103 -15.41 4.76 2.44
N LYS A 104 -15.43 5.19 3.69
CA LYS A 104 -16.65 5.65 4.38
C LYS A 104 -16.38 6.95 5.12
N ALA A 105 -17.25 7.93 4.92
CA ALA A 105 -17.33 9.12 5.74
C ALA A 105 -18.00 8.78 7.09
N LEU A 106 -17.35 9.10 8.21
CA LEU A 106 -17.92 8.94 9.55
C LEU A 106 -18.84 10.12 9.87
N LYS A 107 -20.13 9.98 9.53
CA LYS A 107 -21.15 11.04 9.59
C LYS A 107 -21.44 11.66 10.97
N GLU A 108 -20.75 11.24 12.02
CA GLU A 108 -21.02 11.63 13.41
C GLU A 108 -20.28 12.91 13.84
N PHE A 109 -19.41 13.49 12.99
CA PHE A 109 -18.57 14.63 13.36
C PHE A 109 -18.67 15.80 12.36
N ALA A 110 -18.67 17.04 12.89
CA ALA A 110 -18.77 18.30 12.14
C ALA A 110 -17.66 18.47 11.09
N GLU A 111 -16.49 17.89 11.36
CA GLU A 111 -15.43 17.63 10.39
C GLU A 111 -15.38 16.12 10.18
N THR A 112 -16.07 15.59 9.18
CA THR A 112 -16.21 14.14 9.01
C THR A 112 -14.90 13.53 8.48
N PRO A 113 -14.13 12.76 9.29
CA PRO A 113 -12.98 12.03 8.78
C PRO A 113 -13.43 10.94 7.82
N VAL A 114 -12.63 10.69 6.79
CA VAL A 114 -12.86 9.61 5.85
C VAL A 114 -12.06 8.39 6.28
N PHE A 115 -12.75 7.33 6.65
CA PHE A 115 -12.14 6.05 7.00
C PHE A 115 -12.01 5.17 5.76
N GLU A 116 -10.80 4.69 5.51
CA GLU A 116 -10.50 3.76 4.43
C GLU A 116 -9.98 2.46 5.00
N TYR A 117 -10.43 1.34 4.42
CA TYR A 117 -9.90 0.04 4.79
C TYR A 117 -9.80 -0.91 3.60
N ILE A 118 -8.82 -1.80 3.68
CA ILE A 118 -8.64 -2.98 2.83
C ILE A 118 -8.66 -4.18 3.78
N ALA A 119 -9.48 -5.19 3.48
CA ALA A 119 -9.51 -6.44 4.23
C ALA A 119 -9.32 -7.59 3.25
N LEU A 120 -8.29 -8.41 3.46
CA LEU A 120 -7.89 -9.55 2.63
C LEU A 120 -7.94 -10.83 3.45
N THR A 121 -8.32 -11.93 2.81
CA THR A 121 -8.43 -13.25 3.43
C THR A 121 -7.97 -14.34 2.47
N GLU A 122 -7.30 -15.34 3.00
CA GLU A 122 -7.00 -16.63 2.37
C GLU A 122 -6.90 -17.67 3.48
N GLY A 123 -7.65 -18.78 3.38
CA GLY A 123 -7.64 -19.84 4.38
C GLY A 123 -7.82 -19.31 5.81
N CYS A 124 -6.79 -19.52 6.66
CA CYS A 124 -6.74 -19.04 8.04
C CYS A 124 -6.00 -17.70 8.21
N SER A 125 -5.59 -17.04 7.13
CA SER A 125 -4.90 -15.75 7.15
C SER A 125 -5.83 -14.58 6.84
N PHE A 126 -5.72 -13.52 7.64
CA PHE A 126 -6.48 -12.29 7.53
C PHE A 126 -5.53 -11.10 7.58
N ILE A 127 -5.61 -10.19 6.60
CA ILE A 127 -4.84 -8.94 6.60
C ILE A 127 -5.82 -7.77 6.51
N GLY A 128 -5.74 -6.88 7.50
CA GLY A 128 -6.43 -5.60 7.51
C GLY A 128 -5.45 -4.45 7.32
N LEU A 129 -5.77 -3.53 6.43
CA LEU A 129 -5.10 -2.23 6.30
C LEU A 129 -6.14 -1.14 6.55
N THR A 130 -5.81 -0.14 7.35
CA THR A 130 -6.69 1.01 7.59
C THR A 130 -5.93 2.32 7.52
N ARG A 131 -6.63 3.38 7.14
CA ARG A 131 -6.18 4.75 7.34
C ARG A 131 -7.36 5.67 7.58
N THR A 132 -7.05 6.82 8.17
CA THR A 132 -7.98 7.94 8.24
C THR A 132 -7.43 9.03 7.33
N THR A 133 -8.17 9.36 6.27
CA THR A 133 -7.90 10.53 5.43
C THR A 133 -8.71 11.73 5.92
N GLY A 134 -8.24 12.94 5.60
CA GLY A 134 -8.76 14.20 6.12
C GLY A 134 -10.27 14.45 5.91
N VAL A 135 -10.71 15.65 6.30
CA VAL A 135 -12.13 16.03 6.35
C VAL A 135 -12.79 15.94 4.95
N ALA A 136 -13.91 15.24 4.86
CA ALA A 136 -14.76 15.27 3.68
C ALA A 136 -15.28 16.70 3.46
N LYS A 137 -14.91 17.32 2.33
CA LYS A 137 -15.49 18.60 1.89
C LYS A 137 -16.86 18.39 1.27
#